data_AF-A0A2A4QIX1-F1
#
_entry.id   AF-A0A2A4QIX1-F1
#
_cell.length_a   1.000
_cell.length_b   1.000
_cell.length_c   1.000
_cell.angle_alpha   90.00
_cell.angle_beta   90.00
_cell.angle_gamma   90.00
#
_symmetry.space_group_name_H-M   'P 1'
#
loop_
_entity.id
_entity.type
_entity.pdbx_description
1 polymer ?
#
loop_
_entity_poly.entity_id
_entity_poly.type
_entity_poly.pdbx_seq_one_letter_code
_entity_poly.pdbx_strand_id
1 'polypeptide(L)'
;MPQRFSIVLLSILSFSNINPVYSTVFTSIENGYWADISTWDIGSVPTTQDTIVIEHFVQGTLNLVVDSLGYLLVQSSGQLCGRNLYMTVRCGGVVDNYGSMYIDSMFVYGVVTTYGLVEILATAYVIGPCPGAMFLVTGGGSVYVKNIECDLTGINDDYDRAILFQVYPNPFSGSTMIELDHQLVSGNSRLHIYDLSGKKVKSYHLAPNQAIQILRANEIGTGMFFIQLVTDGSIVANEKVIVTK
;
A
#
# COMPACT_ATOMS: atom_id res chain seq x y z
N MET A 1 -51.11 -56.91 -17.75
CA MET A 1 -49.76 -56.51 -17.32
C MET A 1 -49.51 -55.09 -17.80
N PRO A 2 -49.40 -54.07 -16.92
CA PRO A 2 -49.18 -52.70 -17.35
C PRO A 2 -47.67 -52.41 -17.39
N GLN A 3 -47.18 -51.95 -18.55
CA GLN A 3 -45.78 -51.55 -18.71
C GLN A 3 -45.67 -50.06 -18.36
N ARG A 4 -45.03 -49.78 -17.21
CA ARG A 4 -44.67 -48.43 -16.78
C ARG A 4 -43.56 -47.91 -17.70
N PHE A 5 -43.78 -46.80 -18.39
CA PHE A 5 -42.69 -46.03 -19.00
C PHE A 5 -42.44 -44.78 -18.16
N SER A 6 -41.30 -44.79 -17.49
CA SER A 6 -40.76 -43.70 -16.69
C SER A 6 -40.46 -42.48 -17.56
N ILE A 7 -40.90 -41.32 -17.09
CA ILE A 7 -40.48 -40.00 -17.59
C ILE A 7 -39.02 -39.82 -17.19
N VAL A 8 -38.10 -39.83 -18.16
CA VAL A 8 -36.72 -39.39 -17.95
C VAL A 8 -36.70 -37.87 -18.11
N LEU A 9 -36.59 -37.17 -16.98
CA LEU A 9 -36.37 -35.73 -16.95
C LEU A 9 -34.96 -35.45 -17.46
N LEU A 10 -34.83 -35.00 -18.71
CA LEU A 10 -33.56 -34.57 -19.29
C LEU A 10 -33.20 -33.21 -18.67
N SER A 11 -32.40 -33.21 -17.60
CA SER A 11 -31.79 -32.00 -17.06
C SER A 11 -30.78 -31.47 -18.07
N ILE A 12 -31.14 -30.41 -18.78
CA ILE A 12 -30.22 -29.64 -19.63
C ILE A 12 -29.25 -28.93 -18.69
N LEU A 13 -28.07 -29.53 -18.49
CA LEU A 13 -26.94 -28.86 -17.88
C LEU A 13 -26.49 -27.77 -18.86
N SER A 14 -26.88 -26.53 -18.59
CA SER A 14 -26.27 -25.36 -19.21
C SER A 14 -24.81 -25.33 -18.79
N PHE A 15 -23.92 -25.78 -19.67
CA PHE A 15 -22.51 -25.39 -19.58
C PHE A 15 -22.49 -23.89 -19.82
N SER A 16 -22.41 -23.10 -18.74
CA SER A 16 -21.90 -21.75 -18.84
C SER A 16 -20.55 -21.87 -19.53
N ASN A 17 -20.37 -21.12 -20.62
CA ASN A 17 -19.07 -20.96 -21.24
C ASN A 17 -18.13 -20.40 -20.17
N ILE A 18 -17.37 -21.28 -19.52
CA ILE A 18 -16.21 -20.87 -18.76
C ILE A 18 -15.25 -20.42 -19.85
N ASN A 19 -15.27 -19.12 -20.17
CA ASN A 19 -14.22 -18.55 -20.98
C ASN A 19 -12.91 -18.96 -20.31
N PRO A 20 -12.01 -19.66 -21.01
CA PRO A 20 -10.67 -19.84 -20.48
C PRO A 20 -10.15 -18.44 -20.15
N VAL A 21 -9.79 -18.21 -18.88
CA VAL A 21 -9.22 -16.95 -18.42
C VAL A 21 -7.84 -16.85 -19.06
N TYR A 22 -7.80 -16.33 -20.29
CA TYR A 22 -6.58 -15.82 -20.85
C TYR A 22 -6.26 -14.54 -20.09
N SER A 23 -5.04 -14.44 -19.63
CA SER A 23 -4.50 -13.20 -19.10
C SER A 23 -4.60 -12.13 -20.20
N THR A 24 -5.38 -11.07 -19.96
CA THR A 24 -5.49 -9.94 -20.89
C THR A 24 -4.23 -9.09 -20.73
N VAL A 25 -3.68 -8.58 -21.83
CA VAL A 25 -2.47 -7.74 -21.79
C VAL A 25 -2.87 -6.29 -21.70
N PHE A 26 -2.54 -5.64 -20.58
CA PHE A 26 -2.71 -4.21 -20.37
C PHE A 26 -1.35 -3.52 -20.45
N THR A 27 -1.26 -2.46 -21.24
CA THR A 27 -0.04 -1.66 -21.36
C THR A 27 -0.32 -0.23 -20.90
N SER A 28 0.53 0.31 -20.03
CA SER A 28 0.43 1.72 -19.65
C SER A 28 0.74 2.61 -20.87
N ILE A 29 -0.14 3.53 -21.24
CA ILE A 29 0.03 4.40 -22.43
C ILE A 29 0.43 5.83 -22.10
N GLU A 30 0.31 6.23 -20.84
CA GLU A 30 0.70 7.55 -20.33
C GLU A 30 1.09 7.45 -18.85
N ASN A 31 1.72 8.51 -18.34
CA ASN A 31 1.97 8.63 -16.91
C ASN A 31 0.62 8.83 -16.19
N GLY A 32 0.33 8.04 -15.17
CA GLY A 32 -0.96 8.13 -14.49
C GLY A 32 -1.10 7.28 -13.24
N TYR A 33 -2.31 7.20 -12.72
CA TYR A 33 -2.64 6.36 -11.56
C TYR A 33 -3.12 4.98 -12.02
N TRP A 34 -2.82 3.93 -11.25
CA TRP A 34 -3.24 2.57 -11.57
C TRP A 34 -4.76 2.45 -11.74
N ALA A 35 -5.52 3.14 -10.87
CA ALA A 35 -6.98 3.09 -10.86
C ALA A 35 -7.63 3.90 -12.00
N ASP A 36 -6.86 4.71 -12.73
CA ASP A 36 -7.38 5.53 -13.81
C ASP A 36 -7.43 4.72 -15.10
N ILE A 37 -8.59 4.73 -15.73
CA ILE A 37 -8.83 4.02 -16.99
C ILE A 37 -7.95 4.57 -18.13
N SER A 38 -7.61 5.87 -18.11
CA SER A 38 -6.81 6.50 -19.16
C SER A 38 -5.34 6.07 -19.15
N THR A 39 -4.85 5.55 -18.02
CA THR A 39 -3.50 5.01 -17.90
C THR A 39 -3.28 3.82 -18.83
N TRP A 40 -4.34 3.08 -19.20
CA TRP A 40 -4.24 1.77 -19.85
C TRP A 40 -4.80 1.75 -21.28
N ASP A 41 -4.11 1.04 -22.17
CA ASP A 41 -4.45 0.89 -23.60
C ASP A 41 -5.87 0.34 -23.89
N ILE A 42 -6.39 -0.54 -23.03
CA ILE A 42 -7.67 -1.22 -23.23
C ILE A 42 -8.88 -0.38 -22.75
N GLY A 43 -8.65 0.76 -22.10
CA GLY A 43 -9.75 1.56 -21.56
C GLY A 43 -10.48 0.86 -20.41
N SER A 44 -9.75 0.03 -19.65
CA SER A 44 -10.16 -0.51 -18.35
C SER A 44 -8.94 -0.70 -17.45
N VAL A 45 -9.16 -0.93 -16.16
CA VAL A 45 -8.08 -1.14 -15.17
C VAL A 45 -7.72 -2.63 -15.12
N PRO A 46 -6.42 -3.00 -15.12
CA PRO A 46 -5.99 -4.39 -15.01
C PRO A 46 -6.40 -5.04 -13.70
N THR A 47 -6.62 -6.36 -13.74
CA THR A 47 -6.91 -7.20 -12.58
C THR A 47 -5.70 -8.04 -12.18
N THR A 48 -5.82 -8.77 -11.07
CA THR A 48 -4.70 -9.55 -10.48
C THR A 48 -4.27 -10.76 -11.29
N GLN A 49 -5.04 -11.16 -12.31
CA GLN A 49 -4.78 -12.31 -13.18
C GLN A 49 -4.34 -11.89 -14.60
N ASP A 50 -4.21 -10.59 -14.84
CA ASP A 50 -3.83 -10.03 -16.14
C ASP A 50 -2.31 -9.93 -16.30
N THR A 51 -1.91 -9.70 -17.54
CA THR A 51 -0.55 -9.40 -17.97
C THR A 51 -0.47 -7.89 -18.00
N ILE A 52 0.27 -7.30 -17.07
CA ILE A 52 0.43 -5.86 -16.95
C ILE A 52 1.82 -5.48 -17.43
N VAL A 53 1.90 -4.59 -18.41
CA VAL A 53 3.13 -4.03 -18.96
C VAL A 53 3.20 -2.55 -18.61
N ILE A 54 4.18 -2.18 -17.80
CA ILE A 54 4.44 -0.81 -17.38
C ILE A 54 5.60 -0.26 -18.21
N GLU A 55 5.26 0.63 -19.15
CA GLU A 55 6.20 1.39 -20.00
C GLU A 55 6.36 2.84 -19.56
N HIS A 56 5.39 3.36 -18.79
CA HIS A 56 5.32 4.72 -18.29
C HIS A 56 5.37 4.74 -16.75
N PHE A 57 5.33 5.93 -16.15
CA PHE A 57 5.15 6.04 -14.72
C PHE A 57 3.70 5.65 -14.35
N VAL A 58 3.52 4.74 -13.41
CA VAL A 58 2.22 4.33 -12.87
C VAL A 58 2.24 4.44 -11.36
N GLN A 59 1.35 5.27 -10.80
CA GLN A 59 1.15 5.38 -9.36
C GLN A 59 0.19 4.31 -8.86
N GLY A 60 0.68 3.37 -8.04
CA GLY A 60 -0.17 2.44 -7.30
C GLY A 60 -0.90 3.15 -6.17
N THR A 61 -2.23 3.09 -6.19
CA THR A 61 -3.12 3.68 -5.17
C THR A 61 -3.81 2.63 -4.28
N LEU A 62 -3.61 1.35 -4.59
CA LEU A 62 -4.21 0.20 -3.93
C LEU A 62 -3.19 -0.94 -3.84
N ASN A 63 -3.42 -1.90 -2.94
CA ASN A 63 -2.57 -3.08 -2.83
C ASN A 63 -2.56 -3.87 -4.15
N LEU A 64 -1.37 -4.18 -4.64
CA LEU A 64 -1.19 -4.91 -5.89
C LEU A 64 -1.01 -6.39 -5.61
N VAL A 65 -1.83 -7.23 -6.24
CA VAL A 65 -1.70 -8.68 -6.17
C VAL A 65 -1.46 -9.22 -7.57
N VAL A 66 -0.41 -10.03 -7.72
CA VAL A 66 -0.14 -10.80 -8.94
C VAL A 66 -0.43 -12.26 -8.61
N ASP A 67 -1.54 -12.79 -9.11
CA ASP A 67 -2.02 -14.14 -8.82
C ASP A 67 -1.47 -15.19 -9.79
N SER A 68 -1.86 -16.47 -9.67
CA SER A 68 -1.29 -17.61 -10.39
C SER A 68 -1.30 -17.56 -11.92
N LEU A 69 -2.02 -16.62 -12.52
CA LEU A 69 -2.07 -16.35 -13.96
C LEU A 69 -1.65 -14.92 -14.32
N GLY A 70 -1.37 -14.10 -13.31
CA GLY A 70 -0.94 -12.73 -13.48
C GLY A 70 0.54 -12.63 -13.80
N TYR A 71 0.87 -11.70 -14.67
CA TYR A 71 2.25 -11.38 -15.04
C TYR A 71 2.43 -9.86 -14.97
N LEU A 72 3.44 -9.39 -14.26
CA LEU A 72 3.79 -7.97 -14.24
C LEU A 72 5.17 -7.78 -14.86
N LEU A 73 5.25 -6.95 -15.90
CA LEU A 73 6.49 -6.51 -16.51
C LEU A 73 6.65 -5.00 -16.34
N VAL A 74 7.71 -4.59 -15.65
CA VAL A 74 8.14 -3.19 -15.63
C VAL A 74 9.29 -3.05 -16.62
N GLN A 75 9.04 -2.39 -17.75
CA GLN A 75 10.08 -2.16 -18.77
C GLN A 75 11.11 -1.13 -18.27
N SER A 76 12.24 -1.01 -18.97
CA SER A 76 13.31 -0.08 -18.58
C SER A 76 12.91 1.40 -18.57
N SER A 77 11.88 1.78 -19.34
CA SER A 77 11.27 3.12 -19.29
C SER A 77 10.16 3.25 -18.23
N GLY A 78 9.67 2.12 -17.73
CA GLY A 78 8.55 2.05 -16.82
C GLY A 78 8.95 2.29 -15.37
N GLN A 79 8.04 2.90 -14.63
CA GLN A 79 8.18 3.10 -13.20
C GLN A 79 6.86 2.72 -12.51
N LEU A 80 6.90 1.71 -11.64
CA LEU A 80 5.81 1.44 -10.71
C LEU A 80 6.15 2.11 -9.39
N CYS A 81 5.37 3.12 -9.01
CA CYS A 81 5.61 3.87 -7.78
C CYS A 81 4.36 3.83 -6.92
N GLY A 82 4.49 3.51 -5.64
CA GLY A 82 3.36 3.64 -4.75
C GLY A 82 3.83 3.87 -3.35
N ARG A 83 3.55 5.06 -2.82
CA ARG A 83 3.47 5.23 -1.38
C ARG A 83 2.38 4.29 -0.93
N ASN A 84 2.73 3.38 -0.04
CA ASN A 84 1.79 2.47 0.62
C ASN A 84 1.41 1.24 -0.16
N LEU A 85 2.06 1.04 -1.29
CA LEU A 85 1.80 -0.08 -2.15
C LEU A 85 2.32 -1.36 -1.51
N TYR A 86 1.40 -2.15 -0.96
CA TYR A 86 1.67 -3.52 -0.55
C TYR A 86 1.53 -4.42 -1.77
N MET A 87 2.64 -4.99 -2.21
CA MET A 87 2.65 -5.94 -3.33
C MET A 87 2.66 -7.37 -2.80
N THR A 88 1.73 -8.20 -3.28
CA THR A 88 1.75 -9.65 -3.04
C THR A 88 1.86 -10.42 -4.35
N VAL A 89 2.92 -11.19 -4.51
CA VAL A 89 3.09 -12.10 -5.64
C VAL A 89 2.73 -13.50 -5.15
N ARG A 90 1.56 -14.02 -5.52
CA ARG A 90 1.08 -15.34 -5.10
C ARG A 90 1.75 -16.45 -5.89
N CYS A 91 1.57 -17.70 -5.45
CA CYS A 91 2.07 -18.86 -6.18
C CYS A 91 1.60 -18.84 -7.64
N GLY A 92 2.53 -18.97 -8.59
CA GLY A 92 2.25 -18.92 -10.04
C GLY A 92 2.24 -17.51 -10.65
N GLY A 93 2.15 -16.46 -9.83
CA GLY A 93 2.34 -15.09 -10.27
C GLY A 93 3.81 -14.80 -10.53
N VAL A 94 4.06 -13.97 -11.55
CA VAL A 94 5.42 -13.65 -12.00
C VAL A 94 5.57 -12.15 -12.18
N VAL A 95 6.71 -11.61 -11.71
CA VAL A 95 7.08 -10.21 -11.87
C VAL A 95 8.49 -10.15 -12.47
N ASP A 96 8.63 -9.45 -13.59
CA ASP A 96 9.93 -9.12 -14.17
C ASP A 96 10.11 -7.60 -14.19
N ASN A 97 11.19 -7.13 -13.56
CA ASN A 97 11.50 -5.71 -13.47
C ASN A 97 12.81 -5.35 -14.18
N TYR A 98 12.70 -4.54 -15.22
CA TYR A 98 13.83 -3.92 -15.94
C TYR A 98 13.92 -2.41 -15.70
N GLY A 99 12.88 -1.79 -15.15
CA GLY A 99 12.82 -0.36 -14.81
C GLY A 99 12.98 -0.12 -13.33
N SER A 100 12.08 0.68 -12.76
CA SER A 100 12.09 1.01 -11.34
C SER A 100 10.79 0.64 -10.65
N MET A 101 10.90 -0.11 -9.55
CA MET A 101 9.79 -0.35 -8.63
C MET A 101 10.09 0.31 -7.29
N TYR A 102 9.18 1.18 -6.89
CA TYR A 102 9.21 1.88 -5.62
C TYR A 102 7.95 1.49 -4.87
N ILE A 103 8.08 0.55 -3.94
CA ILE A 103 6.96 -0.05 -3.21
C ILE A 103 7.24 -0.04 -1.72
N ASP A 104 6.19 -0.16 -0.92
CA ASP A 104 6.38 -0.10 0.52
C ASP A 104 6.73 -1.46 1.13
N SER A 105 5.94 -2.49 0.81
CA SER A 105 6.24 -3.86 1.20
C SER A 105 5.99 -4.82 0.05
N MET A 106 6.81 -5.87 0.00
CA MET A 106 6.66 -6.95 -0.97
C MET A 106 6.55 -8.30 -0.25
N PHE A 107 5.48 -9.04 -0.51
CA PHE A 107 5.29 -10.42 -0.08
C PHE A 107 5.39 -11.34 -1.29
N VAL A 108 6.45 -12.14 -1.34
CA VAL A 108 6.74 -13.00 -2.50
C VAL A 108 6.51 -14.46 -2.12
N TYR A 109 5.50 -15.06 -2.75
CA TYR A 109 5.20 -16.50 -2.76
C TYR A 109 5.42 -17.12 -4.16
N GLY A 110 5.33 -16.29 -5.21
CA GLY A 110 5.61 -16.63 -6.60
C GLY A 110 7.04 -16.29 -7.02
N VAL A 111 7.21 -15.74 -8.24
CA VAL A 111 8.53 -15.41 -8.80
C VAL A 111 8.66 -13.91 -9.01
N VAL A 112 9.76 -13.33 -8.56
CA VAL A 112 10.15 -11.95 -8.85
C VAL A 112 11.58 -11.94 -9.35
N THR A 113 11.79 -11.48 -10.58
CA THR A 113 13.11 -11.27 -11.19
C THR A 113 13.35 -9.77 -11.34
N THR A 114 14.52 -9.29 -10.92
CA THR A 114 14.87 -7.88 -11.13
C THR A 114 16.24 -7.72 -11.79
N TYR A 115 16.23 -6.95 -12.88
CA TYR A 115 17.39 -6.42 -13.60
C TYR A 115 17.47 -4.89 -13.45
N GLY A 116 16.38 -4.25 -13.05
CA GLY A 116 16.30 -2.84 -12.70
C GLY A 116 16.41 -2.58 -11.19
N LEU A 117 15.90 -1.42 -10.75
CA LEU A 117 15.92 -0.97 -9.36
C LEU A 117 14.64 -1.41 -8.64
N VAL A 118 14.80 -1.92 -7.41
CA VAL A 118 13.70 -2.15 -6.46
C VAL A 118 14.04 -1.48 -5.14
N GLU A 119 13.20 -0.53 -4.74
CA GLU A 119 13.27 0.15 -3.45
C GLU A 119 12.06 -0.25 -2.60
N ILE A 120 12.33 -0.73 -1.39
CA ILE A 120 11.32 -1.20 -0.44
C ILE A 120 11.41 -0.38 0.83
N LEU A 121 10.33 0.31 1.22
CA LEU A 121 10.33 1.23 2.37
C LEU A 121 10.28 0.53 3.72
N ALA A 122 9.43 -0.48 3.85
CA ALA A 122 9.07 -1.06 5.14
C ALA A 122 9.57 -2.50 5.26
N THR A 123 8.98 -3.42 4.49
CA THR A 123 9.26 -4.86 4.65
C THR A 123 9.29 -5.61 3.34
N ALA A 124 10.39 -6.33 3.09
CA ALA A 124 10.47 -7.35 2.07
C ALA A 124 10.36 -8.72 2.73
N TYR A 125 9.28 -9.45 2.46
CA TYR A 125 9.07 -10.81 2.94
C TYR A 125 9.09 -11.78 1.77
N VAL A 126 10.23 -12.46 1.60
CA VAL A 126 10.39 -13.51 0.59
C VAL A 126 10.15 -14.85 1.26
N ILE A 127 9.07 -15.52 0.85
CA ILE A 127 8.75 -16.86 1.30
C ILE A 127 9.17 -17.80 0.18
N GLY A 128 9.96 -18.82 0.53
CA GLY A 128 10.42 -19.82 -0.43
C GLY A 128 9.25 -20.43 -1.21
N PRO A 129 9.45 -20.84 -2.47
CA PRO A 129 8.36 -21.06 -3.39
C PRO A 129 7.44 -22.19 -2.97
N CYS A 130 6.18 -22.02 -3.33
CA CYS A 130 5.22 -23.11 -3.42
C CYS A 130 5.74 -24.14 -4.46
N PRO A 131 5.74 -25.44 -4.17
CA PRO A 131 6.82 -26.16 -3.49
C PRO A 131 8.17 -26.13 -4.28
N GLY A 132 9.20 -25.44 -3.77
CA GLY A 132 10.52 -25.40 -4.42
C GLY A 132 11.55 -24.55 -3.66
N ALA A 133 12.78 -24.44 -4.19
CA ALA A 133 13.90 -23.70 -3.58
C ALA A 133 13.86 -22.18 -3.85
N MET A 134 14.37 -21.40 -2.89
CA MET A 134 14.39 -19.93 -2.84
C MET A 134 15.44 -19.33 -3.79
N PHE A 135 15.05 -18.35 -4.62
CA PHE A 135 15.99 -17.57 -5.42
C PHE A 135 15.49 -16.12 -5.58
N LEU A 136 16.14 -15.16 -4.92
CA LEU A 136 16.08 -13.75 -5.30
C LEU A 136 17.24 -13.52 -6.26
N VAL A 137 16.96 -13.44 -7.56
CA VAL A 137 18.00 -13.22 -8.58
C VAL A 137 18.14 -11.72 -8.76
N THR A 138 19.23 -11.17 -8.27
CA THR A 138 19.66 -9.86 -8.73
C THR A 138 20.60 -10.08 -9.92
N GLY A 139 20.08 -9.91 -11.13
CA GLY A 139 20.87 -9.97 -12.36
C GLY A 139 21.71 -8.71 -12.55
N GLY A 140 22.53 -8.35 -11.55
CA GLY A 140 23.26 -7.06 -11.50
C GLY A 140 22.53 -5.92 -10.78
N GLY A 141 21.30 -6.13 -10.29
CA GLY A 141 20.55 -5.16 -9.47
C GLY A 141 20.95 -5.15 -7.99
N SER A 142 20.59 -4.09 -7.27
CA SER A 142 20.80 -3.97 -5.82
C SER A 142 19.46 -3.66 -5.14
N VAL A 143 19.15 -4.34 -4.04
CA VAL A 143 17.98 -4.05 -3.20
C VAL A 143 18.42 -3.06 -2.12
N TYR A 144 17.81 -1.88 -2.09
CA TYR A 144 18.08 -0.87 -1.07
C TYR A 144 16.79 -0.48 -0.34
N VAL A 145 16.94 -0.06 0.91
CA VAL A 145 15.89 0.58 1.72
C VAL A 145 16.23 2.07 1.77
N LYS A 146 15.42 2.91 1.15
CA LYS A 146 15.55 4.38 1.13
C LYS A 146 14.15 4.99 1.08
N ASN A 147 14.01 6.31 1.30
CA ASN A 147 12.76 7.05 1.11
C ASN A 147 12.46 7.24 -0.39
N ILE A 148 11.27 6.82 -0.80
CA ILE A 148 10.73 6.92 -2.17
C ILE A 148 10.13 8.32 -2.40
N GLU A 149 10.45 8.94 -3.53
CA GLU A 149 9.74 10.10 -4.07
C GLU A 149 8.91 9.63 -5.29
N CYS A 150 7.58 9.65 -5.17
CA CYS A 150 6.64 9.33 -6.25
C CYS A 150 6.01 10.62 -6.78
N ASP A 151 6.67 11.33 -7.70
CA ASP A 151 6.11 12.56 -8.26
C ASP A 151 5.61 12.34 -9.70
N LEU A 152 4.28 12.24 -9.84
CA LEU A 152 3.60 12.69 -11.06
C LEU A 152 3.74 14.20 -11.08
N THR A 153 4.36 14.78 -12.11
CA THR A 153 4.38 16.25 -12.26
C THR A 153 3.00 16.76 -12.68
N GLY A 154 2.07 16.73 -11.73
CA GLY A 154 0.71 17.27 -11.77
C GLY A 154 0.33 17.63 -10.34
N ILE A 155 -0.33 18.78 -10.15
CA ILE A 155 -0.82 19.20 -8.83
C ILE A 155 -1.88 18.18 -8.41
N ASN A 156 -1.49 17.19 -7.62
CA ASN A 156 -2.43 16.33 -6.91
C ASN A 156 -1.80 15.89 -5.59
N ASP A 157 -2.59 16.08 -4.54
CA ASP A 157 -2.18 16.02 -3.16
C ASP A 157 -1.45 14.72 -2.82
N ASP A 158 -0.37 14.93 -2.08
CA ASP A 158 0.48 13.99 -1.39
C ASP A 158 -0.32 12.81 -0.80
N TYR A 159 -0.44 11.72 -1.57
CA TYR A 159 -0.94 10.44 -1.07
C TYR A 159 0.19 9.73 -0.34
N ASP A 160 0.69 10.38 0.71
CA ASP A 160 1.45 9.78 1.78
C ASP A 160 0.67 8.59 2.37
N ARG A 161 1.32 7.63 3.04
CA ARG A 161 0.54 6.86 4.03
C ARG A 161 0.12 7.91 5.01
N ALA A 162 -1.18 8.20 5.03
CA ALA A 162 -1.81 8.60 6.25
C ALA A 162 -1.63 7.43 7.22
N ILE A 163 -0.42 7.33 7.80
CA ILE A 163 -0.25 6.88 9.18
C ILE A 163 -1.43 7.52 9.91
N LEU A 164 -2.31 6.70 10.47
CA LEU A 164 -3.48 7.22 11.17
C LEU A 164 -2.96 8.00 12.38
N PHE A 165 -2.82 9.29 12.21
CA PHE A 165 -2.33 10.22 13.20
C PHE A 165 -3.16 11.50 13.08
N GLN A 166 -4.43 11.38 13.43
CA GLN A 166 -5.42 12.42 13.20
C GLN A 166 -5.78 13.11 14.50
N VAL A 167 -5.93 14.42 14.43
CA VAL A 167 -6.32 15.25 15.58
C VAL A 167 -7.66 15.88 15.27
N TYR A 168 -8.72 15.41 15.95
CA TYR A 168 -10.05 15.95 15.75
C TYR A 168 -10.85 16.08 17.06
N PRO A 169 -11.61 17.18 17.23
CA PRO A 169 -11.65 18.35 16.34
C PRO A 169 -10.35 19.18 16.39
N ASN A 170 -9.97 19.78 15.26
CA ASN A 170 -8.89 20.77 15.18
C ASN A 170 -9.37 21.91 14.27
N PRO A 171 -9.50 23.16 14.74
CA PRO A 171 -9.20 23.64 16.10
C PRO A 171 -10.13 23.10 17.21
N PHE A 172 -9.73 23.22 18.49
CA PHE A 172 -10.54 22.84 19.66
C PHE A 172 -10.40 23.81 20.85
N SER A 173 -11.40 23.89 21.74
CA SER A 173 -11.37 24.73 22.96
C SER A 173 -11.41 23.97 24.29
N GLY A 174 -11.95 22.74 24.32
CA GLY A 174 -12.02 21.90 25.52
C GLY A 174 -11.03 20.74 25.49
N SER A 175 -11.26 19.82 24.55
CA SER A 175 -10.38 18.68 24.30
C SER A 175 -10.43 18.27 22.84
N THR A 176 -9.36 17.66 22.36
CA THR A 176 -9.30 16.94 21.08
C THR A 176 -8.96 15.49 21.32
N MET A 177 -9.37 14.65 20.39
CA MET A 177 -8.86 13.29 20.27
C MET A 177 -7.64 13.29 19.35
N ILE A 178 -6.66 12.45 19.68
CA ILE A 178 -5.54 12.07 18.83
C ILE A 178 -5.76 10.59 18.52
N GLU A 179 -6.15 10.30 17.29
CA GLU A 179 -6.27 8.94 16.77
C GLU A 179 -4.91 8.46 16.29
N LEU A 180 -4.54 7.24 16.66
CA LEU A 180 -3.22 6.65 16.46
C LEU A 180 -3.37 5.32 15.72
N ASP A 181 -2.48 5.05 14.78
CA ASP A 181 -2.29 3.71 14.25
C ASP A 181 -1.71 2.82 15.36
N HIS A 182 -2.55 1.91 15.87
CA HIS A 182 -2.17 0.95 16.90
C HIS A 182 -0.91 0.14 16.54
N GLN A 183 -0.63 -0.06 15.24
CA GLN A 183 0.56 -0.80 14.78
C GLN A 183 1.87 -0.04 15.01
N LEU A 184 1.81 1.29 15.16
CA LEU A 184 2.97 2.14 15.43
C LEU A 184 3.22 2.35 16.93
N VAL A 185 2.30 1.92 17.78
CA VAL A 185 2.39 2.13 19.23
C VAL A 185 2.96 0.89 19.90
N SER A 186 4.28 0.88 20.06
CA SER A 186 5.03 -0.09 20.87
C SER A 186 5.12 0.32 22.35
N GLY A 187 5.65 -0.57 23.20
CA GLY A 187 5.80 -0.31 24.65
C GLY A 187 6.71 0.86 25.03
N ASN A 188 7.48 1.43 24.10
CA ASN A 188 8.32 2.60 24.35
C ASN A 188 7.75 3.90 23.76
N SER A 189 6.51 3.87 23.29
CA SER A 189 5.92 4.99 22.55
C SER A 189 5.57 6.17 23.46
N ARG A 190 5.78 7.38 22.95
CA ARG A 190 5.47 8.65 23.62
C ARG A 190 4.86 9.65 22.65
N LEU A 191 3.84 10.36 23.11
CA LEU A 191 3.34 11.56 22.46
C LEU A 191 3.98 12.77 23.12
N HIS A 192 4.65 13.62 22.34
CA HIS A 192 5.24 14.89 22.79
C HIS A 192 4.51 16.07 22.17
N ILE A 193 4.24 17.10 22.97
CA ILE A 193 3.58 18.32 22.51
C ILE A 193 4.53 19.49 22.77
N TYR A 194 4.76 20.29 21.75
CA TYR A 194 5.67 21.43 21.75
C TYR A 194 4.93 22.71 21.37
N ASP A 195 5.31 23.82 21.99
CA ASP A 195 4.92 25.15 21.52
C ASP A 195 5.80 25.61 20.33
N LEU A 196 5.50 26.78 19.77
CA LEU A 196 6.23 27.36 18.63
C LEU A 196 7.70 27.69 18.92
N SER A 197 8.11 27.76 20.20
CA SER A 197 9.51 27.95 20.59
C SER A 197 10.30 26.63 20.63
N GLY A 198 9.64 25.49 20.39
CA GLY A 198 10.22 24.16 20.53
C GLY A 198 10.26 23.65 21.97
N LYS A 199 9.62 24.36 22.92
CA LYS A 199 9.54 23.91 24.31
C LYS A 199 8.48 22.82 24.43
N LYS A 200 8.88 21.67 24.99
CA LYS A 200 7.97 20.56 25.32
C LYS A 200 7.04 20.99 26.45
N VAL A 201 5.75 21.13 26.15
CA VAL A 201 4.71 21.52 27.12
C VAL A 201 4.00 20.32 27.73
N LYS A 202 3.96 19.18 27.03
CA LYS A 202 3.32 17.96 27.53
C LYS A 202 3.95 16.71 26.93
N SER A 203 3.86 15.60 27.68
CA SER A 203 4.20 14.27 27.19
C SER A 203 3.22 13.23 27.74
N TYR A 204 2.79 12.30 26.89
CA TYR A 204 2.08 11.09 27.29
C TYR A 204 2.94 9.87 27.01
N HIS A 205 2.90 8.89 27.91
CA HIS A 205 3.35 7.54 27.60
C HIS A 205 2.15 6.76 27.07
N LEU A 206 2.36 6.02 25.98
CA LEU A 206 1.29 5.26 25.36
C LEU A 206 1.41 3.78 25.73
N ALA A 207 0.27 3.17 26.05
CA ALA A 207 0.22 1.72 26.18
C ALA A 207 0.40 1.06 24.81
N PRO A 208 0.98 -0.15 24.73
CA PRO A 208 1.04 -0.90 23.47
C PRO A 208 -0.35 -1.01 22.83
N ASN A 209 -0.42 -0.82 21.50
CA ASN A 209 -1.66 -0.83 20.73
C ASN A 209 -2.71 0.24 21.13
N GLN A 210 -2.34 1.28 21.87
CA GLN A 210 -3.26 2.37 22.21
C GLN A 210 -3.63 3.15 20.94
N ALA A 211 -4.90 3.08 20.54
CA ALA A 211 -5.40 3.74 19.33
C ALA A 211 -5.86 5.20 19.56
N ILE A 212 -6.08 5.62 20.81
CA ILE A 212 -6.67 6.91 21.12
C ILE A 212 -5.95 7.56 22.31
N GLN A 213 -5.57 8.84 22.16
CA GLN A 213 -5.15 9.70 23.25
C GLN A 213 -6.00 10.98 23.30
N ILE A 214 -6.46 11.37 24.49
CA ILE A 214 -7.20 12.62 24.68
C ILE A 214 -6.22 13.72 25.12
N LEU A 215 -6.26 14.87 24.44
CA LEU A 215 -5.52 16.08 24.80
C LEU A 215 -6.51 17.15 25.24
N ARG A 216 -6.30 17.73 26.43
CA ARG A 216 -7.17 18.79 26.97
C ARG A 216 -6.51 20.16 26.87
N ALA A 217 -7.29 21.18 26.53
CA ALA A 217 -6.82 22.55 26.34
C ALA A 217 -6.20 23.12 27.62
N ASN A 218 -6.76 22.78 28.78
CA ASN A 218 -6.24 23.20 30.09
C ASN A 218 -4.87 22.59 30.44
N GLU A 219 -4.40 21.57 29.72
CA GLU A 219 -3.10 20.94 29.93
C GLU A 219 -1.96 21.63 29.16
N ILE A 220 -2.26 22.40 28.11
CA ILE A 220 -1.27 23.02 27.22
C ILE A 220 -1.48 24.52 26.98
N GLY A 221 -2.66 25.06 27.28
CA GLY A 221 -3.03 26.45 27.05
C GLY A 221 -3.57 26.71 25.64
N THR A 222 -3.84 27.98 25.34
CA THR A 222 -4.36 28.42 24.03
C THR A 222 -3.22 28.78 23.08
N GLY A 223 -3.33 28.42 21.80
CA GLY A 223 -2.31 28.72 20.80
C GLY A 223 -2.10 27.59 19.80
N MET A 224 -0.99 27.65 19.08
CA MET A 224 -0.59 26.63 18.10
C MET A 224 0.49 25.73 18.70
N PHE A 225 0.35 24.43 18.48
CA PHE A 225 1.27 23.42 19.01
C PHE A 225 1.60 22.37 17.96
N PHE A 226 2.77 21.74 18.11
CA PHE A 226 3.18 20.56 17.36
C PHE A 226 3.08 19.33 18.23
N ILE A 227 2.44 18.29 17.72
CA ILE A 227 2.33 16.98 18.36
C ILE A 227 3.26 16.03 17.61
N GLN A 228 4.07 15.24 18.32
CA GLN A 228 4.97 14.24 17.76
C GLN A 228 4.74 12.88 18.43
N LEU A 229 4.54 11.84 17.63
CA LEU A 229 4.61 10.45 18.08
C LEU A 229 6.05 9.97 17.96
N VAL A 230 6.62 9.50 19.07
CA VAL A 230 7.96 8.93 19.13
C VAL A 230 7.85 7.48 19.55
N THR A 231 8.32 6.57 18.71
CA THR A 231 8.34 5.12 18.95
C THR A 231 9.79 4.65 18.88
N ASP A 232 10.24 3.93 19.91
CA ASP A 232 11.60 3.37 19.99
C ASP A 232 12.72 4.40 19.68
N GLY A 233 12.50 5.65 20.10
CA GLY A 233 13.45 6.77 19.96
C GLY A 233 13.34 7.54 18.64
N SER A 234 12.54 7.08 17.68
CA SER A 234 12.35 7.73 16.38
C SER A 234 11.00 8.45 16.32
N ILE A 235 10.97 9.63 15.70
CA ILE A 235 9.71 10.33 15.39
C ILE A 235 9.06 9.59 14.22
N VAL A 236 7.85 9.07 14.42
CA VAL A 236 7.12 8.29 13.42
C VAL A 236 5.91 9.03 12.85
N ALA A 237 5.42 10.07 13.54
CA ALA A 237 4.37 10.96 13.02
C ALA A 237 4.43 12.32 13.72
N ASN A 238 3.95 13.36 13.04
CA ASN A 238 3.82 14.70 13.58
C ASN A 238 2.57 15.40 13.06
N GLU A 239 1.95 16.23 13.89
CA GLU A 239 0.78 17.03 13.50
C GLU A 239 0.80 18.43 14.11
N LYS A 240 0.04 19.33 13.51
CA LYS A 240 -0.16 20.69 14.01
C LYS A 240 -1.57 20.85 14.55
N VAL A 241 -1.70 21.35 15.78
CA VAL A 241 -2.99 21.58 16.42
C VAL A 241 -3.16 23.03 16.86
N ILE A 242 -4.40 23.52 16.81
CA ILE A 242 -4.78 24.87 17.24
C ILE A 242 -5.77 24.75 18.40
N VAL A 243 -5.43 25.39 19.52
CA VAL A 243 -6.28 25.50 20.70
C VAL A 243 -6.87 26.90 20.78
N THR A 244 -8.20 26.99 20.74
CA THR A 244 -8.95 28.24 20.89
C THR A 244 -9.43 28.42 22.33
N LYS A 245 -9.85 29.64 22.67
CA LYS A 245 -10.54 29.92 23.94
C LYS A 245 -11.93 29.29 23.97
#